data_AF-A0A821INZ3-F1
#
_entry.id   AF-A0A821INZ3-F1
#
_cell.length_a   1.000
_cell.length_b   1.000
_cell.length_c   1.000
_cell.angle_alpha   90.00
_cell.angle_beta   90.00
_cell.angle_gamma   90.00
#
_symmetry.space_group_name_H-M   'P 1'
#
loop_
_entity.id
_entity.type
_entity.pdbx_description
1 polymer ?
#
loop_
_entity_poly.entity_id
_entity_poly.type
_entity_poly.pdbx_seq_one_letter_code
_entity_poly.pdbx_strand_id
1 'polypeptide(L)'
;MDAIVSGPTEHYHAPKPDLVPVLELKNKIKSRATETEEPSNTILHSTMRSFPLDAAGQLPQMLKTCKHWLVDGTFKCWSKKPLFPIEIWNVYDRTVVNLPRSNNSIEGWQNAFARLVAIVHPSITKLTEKIRREQSKFEVDIAQICQG
;
A
#
# COMPACT_ATOMS: atom_id res chain seq x y z
N MET A 1 -12.30 16.31 19.14
CA MET A 1 -11.52 15.83 17.98
C MET A 1 -12.46 15.88 16.80
N ASP A 2 -12.54 17.05 16.17
CA ASP A 2 -13.49 17.29 15.08
C ASP A 2 -12.96 16.61 13.81
N ALA A 3 -13.67 15.58 13.37
CA ALA A 3 -13.44 14.98 12.08
C ALA A 3 -13.67 16.05 11.01
N ILE A 4 -12.62 16.43 10.29
CA ILE A 4 -12.72 17.30 9.11
C ILE A 4 -13.41 16.48 8.03
N VAL A 5 -14.73 16.38 8.09
CA VAL A 5 -15.56 15.93 6.98
C VAL A 5 -15.54 17.09 5.99
N SER A 6 -14.63 17.02 5.03
CA SER A 6 -14.63 17.94 3.89
C SER A 6 -16.01 17.90 3.23
N GLY A 7 -16.68 19.06 3.14
CA GLY A 7 -17.97 19.17 2.49
C GLY A 7 -17.92 18.68 1.03
N PRO A 8 -19.07 18.26 0.46
CA PRO A 8 -19.13 17.85 -0.94
C PRO A 8 -18.62 19.00 -1.82
N THR A 9 -17.61 18.72 -2.63
CA THR A 9 -17.11 19.71 -3.57
C THR A 9 -18.13 19.90 -4.69
N GLU A 10 -18.44 21.14 -5.07
CA GLU A 10 -19.24 21.42 -6.25
C GLU A 10 -18.47 21.03 -7.51
N HIS A 11 -18.84 19.91 -8.12
CA HIS A 11 -18.26 19.41 -9.36
C HIS A 11 -19.31 19.47 -10.47
N TYR A 12 -19.18 20.42 -11.41
CA TYR A 12 -20.04 20.56 -12.58
C TYR A 12 -19.37 19.95 -13.81
N HIS A 13 -19.53 18.65 -13.99
CA HIS A 13 -19.20 17.96 -15.24
C HIS A 13 -20.35 17.04 -15.63
N ALA A 14 -20.57 16.87 -16.93
CA ALA A 14 -21.48 15.85 -17.41
C ALA A 14 -21.04 14.47 -16.88
N PRO A 15 -21.97 13.58 -16.49
CA PRO A 15 -21.65 12.21 -16.13
C PRO A 15 -20.83 11.55 -17.24
N LYS A 16 -19.72 10.89 -16.89
CA LYS A 16 -18.87 10.19 -17.84
C LYS A 16 -19.39 8.75 -17.98
N PRO A 17 -20.17 8.43 -19.03
CA PRO A 17 -20.80 7.12 -19.16
C PRO A 17 -19.75 5.99 -19.23
N ASP A 18 -18.58 6.26 -19.80
CA ASP A 18 -17.49 5.30 -19.95
C ASP A 18 -16.93 4.78 -18.61
N LEU A 19 -17.16 5.50 -17.51
CA LEU A 19 -16.68 5.13 -16.18
C LEU A 19 -17.72 4.35 -15.37
N VAL A 20 -18.96 4.22 -15.84
CA VAL A 20 -20.03 3.50 -15.14
C VAL A 20 -19.62 2.06 -14.79
N PRO A 21 -19.07 1.25 -15.73
CA PRO A 21 -18.66 -0.12 -15.42
C PRO A 21 -17.57 -0.18 -14.32
N VAL A 22 -16.67 0.81 -14.30
CA VAL A 22 -15.58 0.90 -13.32
C VAL A 22 -16.11 1.25 -11.94
N LEU A 23 -17.09 2.15 -11.86
CA LEU A 23 -17.75 2.52 -10.61
C LEU A 23 -18.55 1.35 -10.03
N GLU A 24 -19.29 0.63 -10.88
CA GLU A 24 -20.01 -0.58 -10.49
C GLU A 24 -19.06 -1.67 -9.98
N LEU A 25 -17.96 -1.91 -10.68
CA LEU A 25 -16.91 -2.84 -10.25
C LEU A 25 -16.38 -2.48 -8.87
N LYS A 26 -16.03 -1.20 -8.66
CA LYS A 26 -15.50 -0.71 -7.39
C LYS A 26 -16.50 -0.87 -6.25
N ASN A 27 -17.78 -0.58 -6.50
CA ASN A 27 -18.83 -0.76 -5.50
C ASN A 27 -19.03 -2.25 -5.18
N LYS A 28 -19.05 -3.12 -6.19
CA LYS A 28 -19.17 -4.58 -6.01
C LYS A 28 -18.03 -5.16 -5.19
N ILE A 29 -16.78 -4.72 -5.44
CA ILE A 29 -15.62 -5.14 -4.64
C ILE A 29 -15.78 -4.67 -3.18
N LYS A 30 -16.19 -3.42 -2.97
CA LYS A 30 -16.38 -2.87 -1.61
C LYS A 30 -17.47 -3.60 -0.83
N SER A 31 -18.64 -3.80 -1.44
CA SER A 31 -19.76 -4.50 -0.81
C SER A 31 -19.35 -5.93 -0.44
N ARG A 32 -18.77 -6.68 -1.37
CA ARG A 32 -18.33 -8.05 -1.09
C ARG A 32 -17.23 -8.15 -0.05
N ALA A 33 -16.25 -7.24 -0.06
CA ALA A 33 -15.22 -7.22 0.98
C ALA A 33 -15.77 -6.91 2.38
N THR A 34 -16.96 -6.31 2.48
CA THR A 34 -17.62 -6.00 3.74
C THR A 34 -18.58 -7.11 4.18
N GLU A 35 -19.23 -7.77 3.22
CA GLU A 35 -20.30 -8.75 3.45
C GLU A 35 -19.78 -10.20 3.51
N THR A 36 -18.65 -10.51 2.85
CA THR A 36 -18.13 -11.88 2.76
C THR A 36 -16.80 -12.03 3.49
N GLU A 37 -16.58 -13.20 4.09
CA GLU A 37 -15.28 -13.60 4.67
C GLU A 37 -14.33 -14.20 3.61
N GLU A 38 -14.67 -14.08 2.33
CA GLU A 38 -13.84 -14.60 1.26
C GLU A 38 -12.50 -13.87 1.20
N PRO A 39 -11.39 -14.57 0.92
CA PRO A 39 -10.11 -13.90 0.79
C PRO A 39 -10.17 -12.89 -0.37
N SER A 40 -9.54 -11.74 -0.18
CA SER A 40 -9.61 -10.60 -1.11
C SER A 40 -9.25 -10.97 -2.55
N ASN A 41 -8.35 -11.95 -2.73
CA ASN A 41 -8.00 -12.47 -4.04
C ASN A 41 -9.20 -13.10 -4.76
N THR A 42 -9.98 -13.94 -4.08
CA THR A 42 -11.18 -14.58 -4.65
C THR A 42 -12.23 -13.56 -5.06
N ILE A 43 -12.43 -12.54 -4.23
CA ILE A 43 -13.36 -11.43 -4.52
C ILE A 43 -12.91 -10.73 -5.80
N LEU A 44 -11.65 -10.29 -5.86
CA LEU A 44 -11.09 -9.60 -7.03
C LEU A 44 -11.18 -10.45 -8.30
N HIS A 45 -10.74 -11.70 -8.27
CA HIS A 45 -10.78 -12.59 -9.44
C HIS A 45 -12.19 -12.77 -9.98
N SER A 46 -13.15 -13.08 -9.11
CA SER A 46 -14.53 -13.32 -9.53
C SER A 46 -15.22 -12.05 -10.03
N THR A 47 -14.96 -10.89 -9.40
CA THR A 47 -15.51 -9.61 -9.88
C THR A 47 -14.90 -9.20 -11.22
N MET A 48 -13.59 -9.39 -11.38
CA MET A 48 -12.87 -9.00 -12.60
C MET A 48 -13.24 -9.89 -13.78
N ARG A 49 -13.54 -11.18 -13.56
CA ARG A 49 -14.05 -12.08 -14.61
C ARG A 49 -15.39 -11.61 -15.18
N SER A 50 -16.22 -10.95 -14.37
CA SER A 50 -17.50 -10.38 -14.82
C SER A 50 -17.39 -8.99 -15.45
N PHE A 51 -16.18 -8.44 -15.59
CA PHE A 51 -15.97 -7.09 -16.13
C PHE A 51 -15.99 -7.09 -17.67
N PRO A 52 -16.71 -6.16 -18.33
CA PRO A 52 -16.83 -6.16 -19.77
C PRO A 52 -15.52 -5.71 -20.46
N LEU A 53 -15.14 -6.43 -21.54
CA LEU A 53 -13.83 -6.28 -22.20
C LEU A 53 -13.68 -4.95 -22.97
N ASP A 54 -14.78 -4.41 -23.49
CA ASP A 54 -14.83 -3.12 -24.18
C ASP A 54 -14.53 -1.93 -23.24
N ALA A 55 -14.87 -2.07 -21.96
CA ALA A 55 -14.56 -1.09 -20.91
C ALA A 55 -13.19 -1.31 -20.25
N ALA A 56 -12.41 -2.33 -20.64
CA ALA A 56 -11.10 -2.64 -20.04
C ALA A 56 -10.11 -1.47 -20.13
N GLY A 57 -10.22 -0.66 -21.18
CA GLY A 57 -9.43 0.56 -21.37
C GLY A 57 -9.64 1.61 -20.27
N GLN A 58 -10.76 1.58 -19.55
CA GLN A 58 -11.13 2.55 -18.52
C GLN A 58 -10.71 2.14 -17.11
N LEU A 59 -10.08 0.97 -16.95
CA LEU A 59 -9.64 0.50 -15.63
C LEU A 59 -8.65 1.48 -14.98
N PRO A 60 -8.70 1.66 -13.64
CA PRO A 60 -7.74 2.46 -12.90
C PRO A 60 -6.29 2.05 -13.19
N GLN A 61 -5.39 3.03 -13.29
CA GLN A 61 -3.96 2.81 -13.59
C GLN A 61 -3.30 1.79 -12.65
N MET A 62 -3.76 1.73 -11.41
CA MET A 62 -3.26 0.81 -10.38
C MET A 62 -3.60 -0.67 -10.66
N LEU A 63 -4.67 -0.93 -11.41
CA LEU A 63 -5.05 -2.26 -11.91
C LEU A 63 -4.38 -2.57 -13.27
N LYS A 64 -3.98 -1.53 -14.01
CA LYS A 64 -3.19 -1.63 -15.25
C LYS A 64 -1.70 -1.90 -14.99
N THR A 65 -1.16 -1.48 -13.85
CA THR A 65 0.24 -1.72 -13.46
C THR A 65 0.53 -3.15 -13.00
N CYS A 66 -0.50 -3.97 -12.77
CA CYS A 66 -0.35 -5.42 -12.69
C CYS A 66 0.06 -5.95 -14.08
N LYS A 67 1.37 -6.08 -14.32
CA LYS A 67 2.01 -6.57 -15.55
C LYS A 67 1.68 -8.04 -15.94
N HIS A 68 0.58 -8.61 -15.45
CA HIS A 68 0.13 -9.97 -15.76
C HIS A 68 -1.38 -9.97 -15.96
N TRP A 69 -1.82 -9.32 -17.04
CA TRP A 69 -3.08 -9.67 -17.69
C TRP A 69 -2.75 -10.75 -18.73
N LEU A 70 -3.11 -12.00 -18.45
CA LEU A 70 -3.20 -13.02 -19.48
C LEU A 70 -4.57 -12.89 -20.17
N VAL A 71 -4.59 -13.14 -21.48
CA VAL A 71 -5.80 -13.09 -22.35
C VAL A 71 -6.90 -14.05 -21.86
N ASP A 72 -6.60 -14.98 -20.94
CA ASP A 72 -7.51 -15.96 -20.35
C ASP A 72 -8.17 -15.53 -19.02
N GLY A 73 -7.92 -14.31 -18.53
CA GLY A 73 -8.55 -13.80 -17.31
C GLY A 73 -8.06 -14.44 -16.01
N THR A 74 -6.88 -15.06 -16.01
CA THR A 74 -6.26 -15.60 -14.79
C THR A 74 -5.16 -14.68 -14.26
N PHE A 75 -5.24 -14.28 -12.98
CA PHE A 75 -4.10 -13.65 -12.31
C PHE A 75 -3.13 -14.75 -11.91
N LYS A 76 -2.08 -14.97 -12.72
CA LYS A 76 -0.98 -15.83 -12.31
C LYS A 76 -0.03 -15.01 -11.43
N CYS A 77 -0.29 -14.98 -10.12
CA CYS A 77 0.73 -14.66 -9.14
C CYS A 77 1.80 -15.76 -9.26
N TRP A 78 2.90 -15.48 -9.95
CA TRP A 78 4.07 -16.34 -9.85
C TRP A 78 4.56 -16.24 -8.40
N SER A 79 4.22 -17.23 -7.58
CA SER A 79 5.04 -17.58 -6.43
C SER A 79 6.38 -18.03 -6.98
N LYS A 80 7.25 -17.07 -7.32
CA LYS A 80 8.66 -17.39 -7.43
C LYS A 80 9.07 -17.81 -6.02
N LYS A 81 9.65 -19.01 -5.91
CA LYS A 81 10.31 -19.40 -4.67
C LYS A 81 11.27 -18.27 -4.30
N PRO A 82 11.27 -17.84 -3.04
CA PRO A 82 12.12 -16.74 -2.60
C PRO A 82 13.58 -17.07 -2.90
N LEU A 83 14.35 -16.05 -3.29
CA LEU A 83 15.78 -16.18 -3.59
C LEU A 83 16.60 -16.60 -2.37
N PHE A 84 16.07 -16.33 -1.18
CA PHE A 84 16.74 -16.50 0.09
C PHE A 84 15.92 -17.41 1.02
N PRO A 85 16.58 -18.31 1.77
CA PRO A 85 15.93 -19.11 2.81
C PRO A 85 15.17 -18.23 3.80
N ILE A 86 14.07 -18.75 4.34
CA ILE A 86 13.17 -17.96 5.20
C ILE A 86 13.84 -17.54 6.51
N GLU A 87 14.80 -18.34 6.98
CA GLU A 87 15.56 -18.18 8.23
C GLU A 87 16.38 -16.89 8.25
N ILE A 88 16.73 -16.34 7.09
CA ILE A 88 17.51 -15.10 6.97
C ILE A 88 16.63 -13.89 6.66
N TRP A 89 15.30 -14.03 6.68
CA TRP A 89 14.41 -12.91 6.45
C TRP A 89 14.31 -12.05 7.70
N ASN A 90 14.40 -10.73 7.54
CA ASN A 90 14.15 -9.76 8.61
C ASN A 90 12.72 -9.85 9.20
N VAL A 91 11.83 -10.61 8.56
CA VAL A 91 10.43 -10.85 8.96
C VAL A 91 10.18 -12.33 9.31
N TYR A 92 11.24 -13.13 9.53
CA TYR A 92 11.15 -14.57 9.82
C TYR A 92 10.13 -14.88 10.92
N ASP A 93 10.34 -14.36 12.13
CA ASP A 93 9.49 -14.66 13.28
C ASP A 93 8.02 -14.36 12.99
N ARG A 94 7.73 -13.18 12.41
CA ARG A 94 6.38 -12.76 12.02
C ARG A 94 5.76 -13.67 10.97
N THR A 95 6.56 -14.17 10.04
CA THR A 95 6.12 -15.09 8.98
C THR A 95 5.80 -16.46 9.57
N VAL A 96 6.60 -16.94 10.52
CA VAL A 96 6.36 -18.20 11.25
C VAL A 96 5.06 -18.12 12.06
N VAL A 97 4.81 -17.00 12.73
CA VAL A 97 3.59 -16.81 13.54
C VAL A 97 2.38 -16.30 12.75
N ASN A 98 2.45 -16.26 11.41
CA ASN A 98 1.39 -15.76 10.52
C ASN A 98 0.82 -14.37 10.90
N LEU A 99 1.68 -13.48 11.41
CA LEU A 99 1.27 -12.11 11.74
C LEU A 99 1.28 -11.23 10.49
N PRO A 100 0.46 -10.16 10.46
CA PRO A 100 0.50 -9.17 9.39
C PRO A 100 1.92 -8.64 9.17
N ARG A 101 2.35 -8.61 7.91
CA ARG A 101 3.67 -8.13 7.47
C ARG A 101 3.85 -6.60 7.56
N SER A 102 3.14 -5.93 8.46
CA SER A 102 3.31 -4.49 8.65
C SER A 102 4.57 -4.24 9.47
N ASN A 103 5.72 -4.09 8.82
CA ASN A 103 6.94 -3.52 9.41
C ASN A 103 6.86 -1.98 9.53
N ASN A 104 5.63 -1.44 9.59
CA ASN A 104 5.28 -0.03 9.37
C ASN A 104 6.15 0.95 10.17
N SER A 105 6.63 0.54 11.34
CA SER A 105 7.47 1.39 12.18
C SER A 105 8.89 1.58 11.62
N ILE A 106 9.54 0.51 11.13
CA ILE A 106 10.91 0.60 10.60
C ILE A 106 10.89 1.22 9.21
N GLU A 107 9.99 0.78 8.32
CA GLU A 107 9.82 1.40 7.01
C GLU A 107 9.37 2.86 7.13
N GLY A 108 8.46 3.14 8.07
CA GLY A 108 8.01 4.49 8.38
C GLY A 108 9.16 5.36 8.90
N TRP A 109 9.99 4.83 9.81
CA TRP A 109 11.17 5.52 10.29
C TRP A 109 12.18 5.75 9.16
N GLN A 110 12.47 4.74 8.35
CA GLN A 110 13.42 4.84 7.24
C GLN A 110 12.94 5.84 6.18
N ASN A 111 11.64 5.89 5.89
CA ASN A 111 11.05 6.87 4.98
C ASN A 111 11.09 8.29 5.57
N ALA A 112 10.75 8.45 6.86
CA ALA A 112 10.88 9.73 7.57
C ALA A 112 12.33 10.22 7.59
N PHE A 113 13.27 9.33 7.89
CA PHE A 113 14.70 9.61 7.90
C PHE A 113 15.21 9.98 6.51
N ALA A 114 14.82 9.24 5.46
CA ALA A 114 15.18 9.58 4.08
C ALA A 114 14.70 10.98 3.69
N ARG A 115 13.48 11.36 4.12
CA ARG A 115 12.95 12.72 3.95
C ARG A 115 13.74 13.78 4.74
N LEU A 116 14.24 13.45 5.93
CA LEU A 116 15.05 14.34 6.77
C LEU A 116 16.48 14.53 6.24
N VAL A 117 17.07 13.47 5.70
CA VAL A 117 18.37 13.52 5.03
C VAL A 117 18.25 14.32 3.73
N ALA A 118 17.16 14.14 2.98
CA ALA A 118 16.82 14.86 1.75
C ALA A 118 17.95 14.86 0.68
N ILE A 119 18.84 13.88 0.75
CA ILE A 119 19.99 13.71 -0.16
C ILE A 119 19.99 12.25 -0.61
N VAL A 120 19.98 12.03 -1.91
CA VAL A 120 19.94 10.68 -2.51
C VAL A 120 21.26 9.91 -2.26
N HIS A 121 22.38 10.60 -2.37
CA HIS A 121 23.73 10.05 -2.16
C HIS A 121 24.56 10.95 -1.24
N PRO A 122 24.30 10.94 0.08
CA PRO A 122 25.05 11.75 1.03
C PRO A 122 26.49 11.24 1.16
N SER A 123 27.45 12.16 1.29
CA SER A 123 28.79 11.80 1.75
C SER A 123 28.70 11.24 3.17
N ILE A 124 29.65 10.39 3.55
CA ILE A 124 29.71 9.77 4.89
C ILE A 124 29.62 10.85 5.99
N THR A 125 30.29 11.99 5.80
CA THR A 125 30.25 13.12 6.74
C THR A 125 28.83 13.66 6.94
N LYS A 126 28.11 13.96 5.85
CA LYS A 126 26.74 14.47 5.90
C LYS A 126 25.77 13.44 6.48
N LEU A 127 25.97 12.17 6.16
CA LEU A 127 25.17 11.09 6.73
C LEU A 127 25.38 10.99 8.24
N THR A 128 26.63 10.98 8.70
CA THR A 128 26.97 10.92 10.14
C THR A 128 26.38 12.10 10.90
N GLU A 129 26.45 13.32 10.36
CA GLU A 129 25.82 14.49 10.99
C GLU A 129 24.31 14.34 11.13
N LYS A 130 23.63 13.83 10.10
CA LYS A 130 22.18 13.61 10.12
C LYS A 130 21.77 12.54 11.12
N ILE A 131 22.52 11.43 11.18
CA ILE A 131 22.31 10.36 12.17
C ILE A 131 22.45 10.91 13.59
N ARG A 132 23.51 11.68 13.87
CA ARG A 132 23.73 12.26 15.20
C ARG A 132 22.58 13.18 15.62
N ARG A 133 22.06 14.00 14.70
CA ARG A 133 20.92 14.90 15.00
C ARG A 133 19.65 14.13 15.32
N GLU A 134 19.34 13.08 14.57
CA GLU A 134 18.18 12.22 14.87
C GLU A 134 18.32 11.51 16.22
N GLN A 135 19.52 11.01 16.53
CA GLN A 135 19.79 10.39 17.82
C GLN A 135 19.56 11.37 18.98
N SER A 136 20.10 12.60 18.88
CA SER A 136 19.89 13.62 19.91
C SER A 136 18.41 14.00 20.07
N LYS A 137 17.66 14.07 18.98
CA LYS A 137 16.21 14.34 19.04
C LYS A 137 15.48 13.20 19.78
N PHE A 138 15.80 11.95 19.43
CA PHE A 138 15.20 10.77 20.04
C PHE A 138 15.47 10.70 21.55
N GLU A 139 16.68 11.05 22.00
CA GLU A 139 17.03 11.10 23.41
C GLU A 139 16.21 12.14 24.19
N VAL A 140 15.98 13.31 23.59
CA VAL A 140 15.11 14.35 24.18
C VAL A 140 13.66 13.87 24.25
N ASP A 141 13.14 13.28 23.18
CA ASP A 141 11.77 12.78 23.14
C ASP A 141 11.55 11.67 24.18
N ILE A 142 12.50 10.74 24.35
CA ILE A 142 12.46 9.73 25.42
C ILE A 142 12.48 10.36 26.80
N ALA A 143 13.38 11.32 27.04
CA ALA A 143 13.49 11.97 28.34
C ALA A 143 12.18 12.66 28.73
N GLN A 144 11.49 13.29 27.78
CA GLN A 144 10.17 13.90 28.00
C GLN A 144 9.10 12.85 28.32
N ILE A 145 9.07 11.74 27.58
CA ILE A 145 8.11 10.66 27.82
C ILE A 145 8.32 10.04 29.21
N CYS A 146 9.56 9.87 29.65
CA CYS A 146 9.86 9.32 30.98
C CYS A 146 9.57 10.30 32.13
N GLN A 147 9.39 11.59 31.85
CA GLN A 147 9.08 12.61 32.85
C GLN A 147 7.57 12.86 33.04
N GLY A 148 6.73 12.30 32.15
CA GLY A 148 5.26 12.30 32.26
C GLY A 148 4.71 10.95 32.68
#